data_AF-A0A5C1I6L4-F1
#
_entry.id   AF-A0A5C1I6L4-F1
#
_cell.length_a   1.000
_cell.length_b   1.000
_cell.length_c   1.000
_cell.angle_alpha   90.00
_cell.angle_beta   90.00
_cell.angle_gamma   90.00
#
_symmetry.space_group_name_H-M   'P 1'
#
loop_
_entity.id
_entity.type
_entity.pdbx_description
1 polymer ?
#
loop_
_entity_poly.entity_id
_entity_poly.type
_entity_poly.pdbx_seq_one_letter_code
_entity_poly.pdbx_strand_id
1 'polypeptide(L)'
;MKIPFLFLIVCLLTACKAKPSKANRDTSKSKIVKVLPASYKASNKVISTTADTADIDEQRDAYANYYIVVADTGLNYYLLRDKMFELNKSSNIPIDTMDRGYNKAKDLIALSDKDEDEIYAGEYYPRRYPSKTLSLEYLDTYRYNTGPKTIALVAGIYENKNSADSAFQVIDKLKTAFVFKGRVYVGCMH
;
A
#
# COMPACT_ATOMS: atom_id res chain seq x y z
N MET A 1 -63.05 2.80 -13.25
CA MET A 1 -62.82 2.64 -11.79
C MET A 1 -61.74 3.67 -11.44
N LYS A 2 -61.97 4.90 -10.96
CA LYS A 2 -62.63 5.42 -9.73
C LYS A 2 -62.18 4.61 -8.51
N ILE A 3 -61.43 5.07 -7.50
CA ILE A 3 -61.05 6.39 -6.94
C ILE A 3 -59.73 6.22 -6.15
N PRO A 4 -58.87 7.25 -6.04
CA PRO A 4 -57.66 7.28 -5.20
C PRO A 4 -58.00 7.71 -3.75
N PHE A 5 -57.26 7.21 -2.75
CA PHE A 5 -57.34 7.73 -1.38
C PHE A 5 -56.17 8.67 -1.07
N LEU A 6 -56.57 9.88 -0.74
CA LEU A 6 -55.84 11.08 -0.40
C LEU A 6 -55.80 11.22 1.14
N PHE A 7 -54.88 12.05 1.63
CA PHE A 7 -54.88 12.75 2.94
C PHE A 7 -54.37 11.99 4.17
N LEU A 8 -53.65 12.57 5.14
CA LEU A 8 -53.12 13.93 5.43
C LEU A 8 -52.28 13.74 6.73
N ILE A 9 -51.14 14.41 6.93
CA ILE A 9 -50.84 15.39 8.00
C ILE A 9 -49.35 15.15 8.35
N VAL A 10 -48.36 15.97 7.96
CA VAL A 10 -48.07 17.39 8.29
C VAL A 10 -47.37 17.57 9.64
N CYS A 11 -46.22 18.25 9.56
CA CYS A 11 -45.48 18.98 10.59
C CYS A 11 -44.69 18.19 11.64
N LEU A 12 -43.35 18.35 11.58
CA LEU A 12 -42.57 19.00 12.65
C LEU A 12 -41.20 19.45 12.09
N LEU A 13 -41.21 20.65 11.50
CA LEU A 13 -40.02 21.48 11.33
C LEU A 13 -39.74 22.16 12.68
N THR A 14 -38.73 21.73 13.42
CA THR A 14 -38.19 22.51 14.54
C THR A 14 -37.05 23.39 14.04
N ALA A 15 -37.42 24.63 13.69
CA ALA A 15 -36.49 25.72 13.46
C ALA A 15 -35.97 26.25 14.81
N CYS A 16 -34.68 26.05 15.09
CA CYS A 16 -33.99 26.77 16.15
C CYS A 16 -33.40 28.07 15.58
N LYS A 17 -34.08 29.19 15.80
CA LYS A 17 -33.47 30.52 15.78
C LYS A 17 -33.96 31.33 16.98
N ALA A 18 -33.03 31.70 17.86
CA ALA A 18 -32.67 33.09 18.13
C ALA A 18 -31.67 33.17 19.29
N LYS A 19 -30.58 33.94 19.12
CA LYS A 19 -30.48 35.30 19.71
C LYS A 19 -29.22 36.01 19.20
N PRO A 20 -29.30 37.27 18.75
CA PRO A 20 -28.11 38.08 18.52
C PRO A 20 -27.62 38.63 19.86
N SER A 21 -26.39 38.29 20.24
CA SER A 21 -25.69 38.88 21.37
C SER A 21 -25.18 40.26 20.98
N LYS A 22 -25.52 41.27 21.79
CA LYS A 22 -25.03 42.64 21.68
C LYS A 22 -23.50 42.65 21.79
N ALA A 23 -22.85 43.41 20.91
CA ALA A 23 -21.44 43.74 21.02
C ALA A 23 -21.21 44.57 22.29
N ASN A 24 -20.45 44.01 23.24
CA ASN A 24 -19.89 44.77 24.35
C ASN A 24 -18.43 45.08 24.01
N ARG A 25 -18.11 46.37 23.89
CA ARG A 25 -16.74 46.86 23.85
C ARG A 25 -16.21 46.79 25.27
N ASP A 26 -15.35 45.81 25.54
CA ASP A 26 -14.49 45.85 26.71
C ASP A 26 -13.02 45.89 26.29
N THR A 27 -12.46 47.07 26.46
CA THR A 27 -11.03 47.37 26.46
C THR A 27 -10.35 46.57 27.57
N SER A 28 -9.70 45.46 27.20
CA SER A 28 -8.73 44.78 28.06
C SER A 28 -7.32 44.99 27.53
N LYS A 29 -6.48 45.54 28.42
CA LYS A 29 -5.10 45.96 28.23
C LYS A 29 -4.25 44.84 27.62
N SER A 30 -3.66 45.11 26.46
CA SER A 30 -2.59 44.30 25.88
C SER A 30 -1.37 44.32 26.81
N LYS A 31 -1.08 43.19 27.46
CA LYS A 31 0.26 42.95 28.01
C LYS A 31 1.17 42.67 26.82
N ILE A 32 2.14 43.58 26.61
CA ILE A 32 3.25 43.36 25.70
C ILE A 32 4.00 42.11 26.18
N VAL A 33 3.85 41.01 25.46
CA VAL A 33 4.70 39.83 25.62
C VAL A 33 6.02 40.17 24.94
N LYS A 34 7.10 40.26 25.72
CA LYS A 34 8.47 40.28 25.19
C LYS A 34 8.70 38.96 24.46
N VAL A 35 8.61 39.00 23.14
CA VAL A 35 9.01 37.88 22.30
C VAL A 35 10.54 37.92 22.24
N LEU A 36 11.18 36.89 22.78
CA LEU A 36 12.60 36.64 22.54
C LEU A 36 12.77 36.37 21.03
N PRO A 37 13.76 37.00 20.36
CA PRO A 37 14.05 36.65 18.98
C PRO A 37 14.56 35.21 18.96
N ALA A 38 13.73 34.28 18.49
CA ALA A 38 14.20 32.96 18.13
C ALA A 38 15.19 33.15 16.98
N SER A 39 16.46 32.90 17.27
CA SER A 39 17.52 32.81 16.29
C SER A 39 17.24 31.61 15.39
N TYR A 40 16.58 31.83 14.26
CA TYR A 40 16.43 30.81 13.21
C TYR A 40 17.73 30.71 12.42
N LYS A 41 18.74 30.09 13.04
CA LYS A 41 19.81 29.38 12.33
C LYS A 41 19.86 27.95 12.84
N ALA A 42 18.99 27.13 12.26
CA ALA A 42 19.20 25.70 12.17
C ALA A 42 18.65 25.27 10.81
N SER A 43 19.51 25.38 9.80
CA SER A 43 19.35 24.59 8.59
C SER A 43 19.49 23.14 9.03
N ASN A 44 18.36 22.51 9.36
CA ASN A 44 18.31 21.07 9.43
C ASN A 44 18.54 20.60 8.00
N LYS A 45 19.80 20.23 7.74
CA LYS A 45 20.16 19.35 6.64
C LYS A 45 19.24 18.14 6.78
N VAL A 46 18.16 18.13 6.00
CA VAL A 46 17.38 16.93 5.75
C VAL A 46 18.41 15.92 5.28
N ILE A 47 18.73 14.96 6.14
CA ILE A 47 19.45 13.77 5.73
C ILE A 47 18.47 13.10 4.78
N SER A 48 18.62 13.42 3.50
CA SER A 48 18.07 12.62 2.43
C SER A 48 18.55 11.22 2.75
N THR A 49 17.62 10.36 3.18
CA THR A 49 17.85 8.92 3.17
C THR A 49 18.08 8.60 1.71
N THR A 50 19.34 8.63 1.30
CA THR A 50 19.78 8.16 -0.01
C THR A 50 19.18 6.77 -0.14
N ALA A 51 18.22 6.62 -1.05
CA ALA A 51 17.69 5.32 -1.38
C ALA A 51 18.90 4.45 -1.78
N ASP A 52 18.98 3.24 -1.23
CA ASP A 52 20.03 2.26 -1.56
C ASP A 52 19.94 1.78 -3.02
N THR A 53 19.04 2.37 -3.79
CA THR A 53 18.78 2.17 -5.22
C THR A 53 19.53 3.16 -6.11
N ALA A 54 20.39 4.02 -5.56
CA ALA A 54 21.10 5.07 -6.31
C ALA A 54 22.18 4.55 -7.27
N ASP A 55 22.44 3.24 -7.32
CA ASP A 55 23.43 2.62 -8.21
C ASP A 55 22.70 1.89 -9.35
N ILE A 56 22.10 2.69 -10.25
CA ILE A 56 21.53 2.21 -11.52
C ILE A 56 22.57 2.55 -12.59
N ASP A 57 23.45 1.60 -12.92
CA ASP A 57 24.18 1.65 -14.18
C ASP A 57 23.14 1.36 -15.28
N GLU A 58 22.53 2.44 -15.79
CA GLU A 58 21.40 2.46 -16.74
C GLU A 58 21.62 1.62 -18.00
N GLN A 59 22.82 1.09 -18.22
CA GLN A 59 23.17 0.32 -19.41
C GLN A 59 23.65 -1.12 -19.19
N ARG A 60 23.85 -1.61 -17.95
CA ARG A 60 24.42 -2.96 -17.77
C ARG A 60 23.59 -3.96 -16.98
N ASP A 61 22.65 -3.53 -16.16
CA ASP A 61 21.75 -4.45 -15.48
C ASP A 61 20.47 -3.73 -15.11
N ALA A 62 19.38 -3.95 -15.85
CA ALA A 62 18.08 -3.33 -15.57
C ALA A 62 17.40 -3.93 -14.32
N TYR A 63 18.10 -3.91 -13.20
CA TYR A 63 17.72 -4.47 -11.92
C TYR A 63 17.96 -3.46 -10.79
N ALA A 64 17.02 -3.39 -9.85
CA ALA A 64 17.17 -2.64 -8.61
C ALA A 64 17.19 -3.61 -7.42
N ASN A 65 17.88 -3.22 -6.35
CA ASN A 65 17.82 -3.94 -5.09
C ASN A 65 16.69 -3.38 -4.23
N TYR A 66 15.77 -4.25 -3.82
CA TYR A 66 14.70 -3.91 -2.89
C TYR A 66 14.71 -4.82 -1.67
N TYR A 67 14.04 -4.40 -0.61
CA TYR A 67 13.75 -5.21 0.56
C TYR A 67 12.33 -5.74 0.45
N ILE A 68 12.19 -7.07 0.35
CA ILE A 68 10.91 -7.75 0.18
C ILE A 68 10.51 -8.30 1.54
N VAL A 69 9.33 -7.91 2.01
CA VAL A 69 8.72 -8.44 3.23
C VAL A 69 7.76 -9.56 2.82
N VAL A 70 7.95 -10.75 3.34
CA VAL A 70 7.13 -11.94 3.05
C VAL A 70 6.47 -12.40 4.33
N ALA A 71 5.15 -12.63 4.29
CA ALA A 71 4.40 -13.15 5.44
C ALA A 71 4.41 -14.68 5.48
N ASP A 72 4.37 -15.34 4.31
CA ASP A 72 4.38 -16.79 4.19
C ASP A 72 4.76 -17.23 2.76
N THR A 73 5.09 -18.51 2.58
CA THR A 73 5.34 -19.11 1.27
C THR A 73 4.67 -20.47 1.13
N GLY A 74 4.46 -20.94 -0.09
CA GLY A 74 3.87 -22.25 -0.35
C GLY A 74 3.57 -22.50 -1.82
N LEU A 75 2.96 -23.63 -2.12
CA LEU A 75 2.59 -24.01 -3.50
C LEU A 75 1.09 -23.85 -3.78
N ASN A 76 0.26 -23.75 -2.73
CA ASN A 76 -1.18 -23.65 -2.88
C ASN A 76 -1.63 -22.19 -2.89
N TYR A 77 -1.96 -21.70 -4.08
CA TYR A 77 -2.44 -20.33 -4.29
C TYR A 77 -3.64 -19.98 -3.40
N TYR A 78 -4.65 -20.86 -3.33
CA TYR A 78 -5.90 -20.57 -2.61
C TYR A 78 -5.66 -20.45 -1.10
N LEU A 79 -4.81 -21.32 -0.54
CA LEU A 79 -4.43 -21.25 0.86
C LEU A 79 -3.70 -19.95 1.19
N LEU A 80 -2.77 -19.52 0.33
CA LEU A 80 -2.06 -18.24 0.52
C LEU A 80 -2.97 -17.03 0.30
N ARG A 81 -3.94 -17.12 -0.60
CA ARG A 81 -4.95 -16.07 -0.83
C ARG A 81 -5.86 -15.89 0.39
N ASP A 82 -6.28 -16.98 1.02
CA ASP A 82 -7.10 -16.89 2.23
C ASP A 82 -6.29 -16.24 3.36
N LYS A 83 -5.01 -16.63 3.53
CA LYS A 83 -4.07 -15.95 4.44
C LYS A 83 -3.88 -14.48 4.10
N MET A 84 -3.82 -14.11 2.82
CA MET A 84 -3.74 -12.72 2.39
C MET A 84 -4.95 -11.91 2.86
N PHE A 85 -6.16 -12.47 2.76
CA PHE A 85 -7.37 -11.81 3.25
C PHE A 85 -7.42 -11.70 4.77
N GLU A 86 -6.97 -12.72 5.50
CA GLU A 86 -6.83 -12.68 6.96
C GLU A 86 -5.80 -11.63 7.40
N LEU A 87 -4.69 -11.54 6.69
CA LEU A 87 -3.64 -10.57 6.96
C LEU A 87 -4.14 -9.15 6.68
N ASN A 88 -4.84 -8.92 5.56
CA ASN A 88 -5.46 -7.63 5.26
C ASN A 88 -6.38 -7.16 6.40
N LYS A 89 -7.24 -8.06 6.90
CA LYS A 89 -8.17 -7.75 8.00
C LYS A 89 -7.47 -7.43 9.32
N SER A 90 -6.38 -8.14 9.63
CA SER A 90 -5.68 -8.01 10.92
C SER A 90 -4.63 -6.89 10.95
N SER A 91 -4.05 -6.54 9.81
CA SER A 91 -2.96 -5.56 9.69
C SER A 91 -3.34 -4.26 8.98
N ASN A 92 -4.51 -4.21 8.32
CA ASN A 92 -4.93 -3.13 7.43
C ASN A 92 -3.97 -2.85 6.25
N ILE A 93 -3.08 -3.79 5.91
CA ILE A 93 -2.26 -3.66 4.69
C ILE A 93 -3.17 -3.88 3.48
N PRO A 94 -3.31 -2.91 2.55
CA PRO A 94 -4.19 -3.03 1.39
C PRO A 94 -3.76 -4.17 0.47
N ILE A 95 -4.70 -4.78 -0.25
CA ILE A 95 -4.41 -5.80 -1.26
C ILE A 95 -4.35 -5.12 -2.63
N ASP A 96 -3.34 -5.46 -3.42
CA ASP A 96 -3.27 -5.09 -4.83
C ASP A 96 -2.65 -6.26 -5.59
N THR A 97 -3.46 -6.92 -6.43
CA THR A 97 -3.03 -8.07 -7.23
C THR A 97 -2.56 -7.66 -8.62
N MET A 98 -2.61 -6.38 -9.00
CA MET A 98 -2.41 -5.89 -10.38
C MET A 98 -3.29 -6.64 -11.38
N ASP A 99 -4.56 -6.85 -11.01
CA ASP A 99 -5.55 -7.61 -11.78
C ASP A 99 -5.16 -9.07 -12.09
N ARG A 100 -4.12 -9.60 -11.43
CA ARG A 100 -3.74 -11.01 -11.51
C ARG A 100 -4.66 -11.90 -10.68
N GLY A 101 -4.89 -13.10 -11.20
CA GLY A 101 -5.58 -14.20 -10.52
C GLY A 101 -4.93 -15.54 -10.86
N TYR A 102 -5.32 -16.62 -10.19
CA TYR A 102 -4.82 -17.94 -10.54
C TYR A 102 -5.60 -18.55 -11.71
N ASN A 103 -4.92 -18.72 -12.84
CA ASN A 103 -5.43 -19.40 -14.01
C ASN A 103 -5.27 -20.93 -13.83
N LYS A 104 -6.37 -21.62 -13.58
CA LYS A 104 -6.37 -23.09 -13.36
C LYS A 104 -5.96 -23.87 -14.60
N ALA A 105 -6.25 -23.36 -15.81
CA ALA A 105 -5.95 -24.07 -17.06
C ALA A 105 -4.44 -24.03 -17.36
N LYS A 106 -3.78 -22.91 -17.04
CA LYS A 106 -2.33 -22.73 -17.20
C LYS A 106 -1.52 -23.12 -15.95
N ASP A 107 -2.17 -23.38 -14.82
CA ASP A 107 -1.54 -23.62 -13.53
C ASP A 107 -0.54 -22.51 -13.15
N LEU A 108 -0.97 -21.24 -13.28
CA LEU A 108 -0.15 -20.09 -12.92
C LEU A 108 -0.93 -18.86 -12.45
N ILE A 109 -0.27 -17.97 -11.71
CA ILE A 109 -0.76 -16.62 -11.38
C ILE A 109 -0.62 -15.78 -12.64
N ALA A 110 -1.74 -15.34 -13.22
CA ALA A 110 -1.79 -14.74 -14.54
C ALA A 110 -2.59 -13.43 -14.52
N LEU A 111 -2.30 -12.54 -15.45
CA LEU A 111 -3.27 -11.54 -15.91
C LEU A 111 -4.48 -12.21 -16.57
N SER A 112 -5.52 -11.43 -16.83
CA SER A 112 -6.66 -11.88 -17.61
C SER A 112 -6.22 -12.34 -19.01
N ASP A 113 -6.85 -13.37 -19.57
CA ASP A 113 -6.65 -13.76 -20.97
C ASP A 113 -7.20 -12.69 -21.96
N LYS A 114 -7.88 -11.66 -21.43
CA LYS A 114 -8.42 -10.52 -22.18
C LYS A 114 -7.76 -9.21 -21.74
N ASP A 115 -6.54 -9.27 -21.23
CA ASP A 115 -5.77 -8.07 -20.92
C ASP A 115 -5.58 -7.21 -22.18
N GLU A 116 -5.50 -5.88 -22.01
CA GLU A 116 -5.30 -4.96 -23.14
C GLU A 116 -3.90 -5.12 -23.75
N ASP A 117 -2.93 -5.55 -22.93
CA ASP A 117 -1.61 -5.94 -23.40
C ASP A 117 -1.63 -7.39 -23.90
N GLU A 118 -1.75 -7.55 -25.22
CA GLU A 118 -1.79 -8.86 -25.86
C GLU A 118 -0.53 -9.72 -25.59
N ILE A 119 0.61 -9.11 -25.24
CA ILE A 119 1.85 -9.84 -24.98
C ILE A 119 1.82 -10.52 -23.61
N TYR A 120 1.19 -9.88 -22.62
CA TYR A 120 1.10 -10.39 -21.26
C TYR A 120 -0.27 -10.98 -20.90
N ALA A 121 -1.25 -10.92 -21.81
CA ALA A 121 -2.56 -11.54 -21.65
C ALA A 121 -2.43 -13.04 -21.29
N GLY A 122 -2.97 -13.39 -20.13
CA GLY A 122 -2.91 -14.76 -19.60
C GLY A 122 -1.53 -15.20 -19.11
N GLU A 123 -0.53 -14.32 -19.06
CA GLU A 123 0.82 -14.61 -18.59
C GLU A 123 1.06 -14.03 -17.19
N TYR A 124 2.12 -14.49 -16.54
CA TYR A 124 2.56 -13.90 -15.27
C TYR A 124 3.30 -12.60 -15.52
N TYR A 125 2.75 -11.50 -15.01
CA TYR A 125 3.41 -10.19 -14.99
C TYR A 125 3.89 -9.88 -13.57
N PRO A 126 5.20 -9.78 -13.27
CA PRO A 126 5.67 -9.59 -11.89
C PRO A 126 5.49 -8.15 -11.38
N ARG A 127 5.31 -7.98 -10.08
CA ARG A 127 5.45 -6.64 -9.46
C ARG A 127 6.93 -6.24 -9.40
N ARG A 128 7.27 -5.08 -9.98
CA ARG A 128 8.66 -4.63 -10.18
C ARG A 128 9.04 -3.34 -9.47
N TYR A 129 8.07 -2.66 -8.86
CA TYR A 129 8.26 -1.38 -8.18
C TYR A 129 7.89 -1.47 -6.70
N PRO A 130 8.40 -0.54 -5.87
CA PRO A 130 8.04 -0.46 -4.46
C PRO A 130 6.52 -0.43 -4.28
N SER A 131 6.03 -1.19 -3.31
CA SER A 131 4.62 -1.24 -2.96
C SER A 131 4.44 -1.59 -1.51
N LYS A 132 3.42 -1.01 -0.87
CA LYS A 132 3.02 -1.29 0.52
C LYS A 132 1.74 -2.12 0.57
N THR A 133 1.54 -2.96 -0.45
CA THR A 133 0.34 -3.79 -0.61
C THR A 133 0.68 -5.26 -0.39
N LEU A 134 -0.35 -6.04 -0.03
CA LEU A 134 -0.31 -7.48 -0.08
C LEU A 134 -0.49 -7.96 -1.52
N SER A 135 0.32 -8.93 -1.93
CA SER A 135 0.17 -9.61 -3.21
C SER A 135 0.70 -11.05 -3.16
N LEU A 136 0.30 -11.85 -4.14
CA LEU A 136 0.83 -13.20 -4.35
C LEU A 136 1.75 -13.17 -5.58
N GLU A 137 3.02 -13.49 -5.36
CA GLU A 137 4.07 -13.43 -6.38
C GLU A 137 4.84 -14.75 -6.41
N TYR A 138 5.54 -15.04 -7.51
CA TYR A 138 6.51 -16.13 -7.52
C TYR A 138 7.82 -15.71 -6.86
N LEU A 139 8.30 -16.51 -5.91
CA LEU A 139 9.48 -16.18 -5.11
C LEU A 139 10.77 -16.16 -5.94
N ASP A 140 10.83 -16.98 -7.00
CA ASP A 140 11.95 -17.02 -7.96
C ASP A 140 12.13 -15.71 -8.74
N THR A 141 11.10 -14.87 -8.79
CA THR A 141 11.15 -13.53 -9.39
C THR A 141 12.08 -12.60 -8.61
N TYR A 142 12.26 -12.84 -7.32
CA TYR A 142 12.99 -11.93 -6.41
C TYR A 142 14.23 -12.55 -5.77
N ARG A 143 14.32 -13.88 -5.77
CA ARG A 143 15.35 -14.63 -5.05
C ARG A 143 15.81 -15.85 -5.86
N TYR A 144 17.12 -16.02 -5.99
CA TYR A 144 17.71 -17.21 -6.60
C TYR A 144 17.52 -18.47 -5.73
N ASN A 145 17.58 -19.65 -6.37
CA ASN A 145 17.58 -20.96 -5.72
C ASN A 145 16.33 -21.26 -4.89
N THR A 146 15.16 -20.86 -5.38
CA THR A 146 13.86 -21.18 -4.77
C THR A 146 13.26 -22.41 -5.46
N GLY A 147 12.35 -23.12 -4.79
CA GLY A 147 11.60 -24.20 -5.42
C GLY A 147 10.76 -23.68 -6.61
N PRO A 148 10.57 -24.46 -7.68
CA PRO A 148 9.78 -24.06 -8.83
C PRO A 148 8.35 -23.70 -8.39
N LYS A 149 7.80 -22.61 -8.96
CA LYS A 149 6.45 -22.11 -8.65
C LYS A 149 6.18 -21.85 -7.15
N THR A 150 7.22 -21.65 -6.33
CA THR A 150 7.02 -21.24 -4.93
C THR A 150 6.34 -19.87 -4.92
N ILE A 151 5.13 -19.80 -4.36
CA ILE A 151 4.37 -18.56 -4.21
C ILE A 151 4.76 -17.94 -2.87
N ALA A 152 5.02 -16.63 -2.89
CA ALA A 152 5.21 -15.80 -1.72
C ALA A 152 3.96 -14.93 -1.49
N LEU A 153 3.46 -14.92 -0.26
CA LEU A 153 2.58 -13.86 0.22
C LEU A 153 3.43 -12.66 0.59
N VAL A 154 3.60 -11.75 -0.37
CA VAL A 154 4.38 -10.52 -0.21
C VAL A 154 3.55 -9.52 0.57
N ALA A 155 4.13 -8.93 1.61
CA ALA A 155 3.55 -7.85 2.43
C ALA A 155 4.16 -6.47 2.15
N GLY A 156 4.97 -6.38 1.09
CA GLY A 156 5.46 -5.14 0.52
C GLY A 156 6.87 -5.28 -0.05
N ILE A 157 7.20 -4.32 -0.91
CA ILE A 157 8.50 -4.14 -1.56
C ILE A 157 8.97 -2.73 -1.24
N TYR A 158 10.15 -2.60 -0.64
CA TYR A 158 10.64 -1.37 -0.04
C TYR A 158 12.01 -0.99 -0.58
N GLU A 159 12.23 0.30 -0.79
CA GLU A 159 13.51 0.84 -1.29
C GLU A 159 14.63 0.78 -0.26
N ASN A 160 14.28 0.83 1.03
CA ASN A 160 15.25 0.90 2.11
C ASN A 160 14.90 -0.07 3.25
N LYS A 161 15.95 -0.56 3.91
CA LYS A 161 15.85 -1.53 4.99
C LYS A 161 14.95 -1.06 6.14
N ASN A 162 15.09 0.20 6.55
CA ASN A 162 14.36 0.74 7.70
C ASN A 162 12.83 0.69 7.48
N SER A 163 12.37 1.01 6.28
CA SER A 163 10.94 0.93 5.93
C SER A 163 10.45 -0.51 5.87
N ALA A 164 11.27 -1.44 5.38
CA ALA A 164 10.96 -2.87 5.39
C ALA A 164 10.90 -3.44 6.82
N ASP A 165 11.86 -3.10 7.67
CA ASP A 165 11.89 -3.51 9.08
C ASP A 165 10.65 -2.97 9.82
N SER A 166 10.26 -1.71 9.56
CA SER A 166 9.06 -1.10 10.15
C SER A 166 7.78 -1.82 9.71
N ALA A 167 7.69 -2.21 8.44
CA ALA A 167 6.56 -2.99 7.95
C ALA A 167 6.55 -4.43 8.50
N PHE A 168 7.72 -5.04 8.62
CA PHE A 168 7.86 -6.39 9.16
C PHE A 168 7.38 -6.48 10.61
N GLN A 169 7.63 -5.46 11.45
CA GLN A 169 7.12 -5.39 12.83
C GLN A 169 5.59 -5.52 12.94
N VAL A 170 4.84 -5.18 11.88
CA VAL A 170 3.38 -5.34 11.86
C VAL A 170 2.99 -6.82 11.80
N ILE A 171 3.85 -7.67 11.24
CA ILE A 171 3.56 -9.07 10.94
C ILE A 171 4.57 -10.06 11.56
N ASP A 172 5.52 -9.59 12.38
CA ASP A 172 6.65 -10.36 12.91
C ASP A 172 6.24 -11.53 13.83
N LYS A 173 5.04 -11.47 14.39
CA LYS A 173 4.43 -12.55 15.18
C LYS A 173 4.17 -13.80 14.34
N LEU A 174 4.11 -13.68 13.02
CA LEU A 174 4.01 -14.81 12.11
C LEU A 174 5.39 -15.49 12.02
N LYS A 175 5.50 -16.72 12.53
CA LYS A 175 6.75 -17.50 12.49
C LYS A 175 7.29 -17.74 11.07
N THR A 176 6.41 -17.64 10.08
CA THR A 176 6.70 -17.82 8.65
C THR A 176 7.17 -16.53 7.98
N ALA A 177 7.05 -15.39 8.64
CA ALA A 177 7.38 -14.11 8.04
C ALA A 177 8.90 -13.89 8.05
N PHE A 178 9.41 -13.28 6.97
CA PHE A 178 10.81 -12.92 6.85
C PHE A 178 11.00 -11.73 5.89
N VAL A 179 12.18 -11.12 5.96
CA VAL A 179 12.61 -10.04 5.07
C VAL A 179 13.90 -10.45 4.39
N PHE A 180 14.05 -10.13 3.11
CA PHE A 180 15.31 -10.29 2.40
C PHE A 180 15.56 -9.16 1.42
N LYS A 181 16.84 -8.92 1.10
CA LYS A 181 17.23 -8.04 -0.01
C LYS A 181 17.18 -8.85 -1.30
N GLY A 182 16.29 -8.49 -2.22
CA GLY A 182 16.08 -9.16 -3.51
C GLY A 182 16.49 -8.26 -4.68
N ARG A 183 16.83 -8.90 -5.80
CA ARG A 183 17.21 -8.24 -7.05
C ARG A 183 16.02 -8.27 -7.99
N VAL A 184 15.41 -7.12 -8.26
CA VAL A 184 14.14 -7.01 -8.99
C VAL A 184 14.38 -6.37 -10.34
N TYR A 185 13.90 -7.00 -11.42
CA TYR A 185 14.02 -6.43 -12.76
C TYR A 185 13.17 -5.16 -12.87
N VAL A 186 13.77 -4.04 -13.27
CA VAL A 186 13.12 -2.73 -13.41
C VAL A 186 13.21 -2.18 -14.83
N GLY A 187 13.71 -2.96 -15.78
CA GLY A 187 13.78 -2.57 -17.19
C GLY A 187 12.42 -2.44 -17.87
N CYS A 188 12.41 -2.09 -19.15
CA CYS A 188 11.15 -2.03 -19.90
C CYS A 188 10.61 -3.46 -20.09
N MET A 189 9.41 -3.70 -19.60
CA MET A 189 8.54 -4.79 -20.06
C MET A 189 7.62 -4.12 -21.09
N HIS A 190 7.52 -4.73 -22.27
CA HIS A 190 7.06 -4.15 -23.54
C HIS A 190 5.96 -3.09 -23.43
#